data_AF-A0A8C7YFF9-F1
#
_entry.id   AF-A0A8C7YFF9-F1
#
_cell.length_a   1.000
_cell.length_b   1.000
_cell.length_c   1.000
_cell.angle_alpha   90.00
_cell.angle_beta   90.00
_cell.angle_gamma   90.00
#
_symmetry.space_group_name_H-M   'P 1'
#
loop_
_entity.id
_entity.type
_entity.pdbx_description
1 polymer ?
#
loop_
_entity_poly.entity_id
_entity_poly.type
_entity_poly.pdbx_seq_one_letter_code
_entity_poly.pdbx_strand_id
1 'polypeptide(L)'
;MFELPLRLTSLVFDQEVRIVLLGLDNAGKTTLLKSLASEDVNTITPTQGFNIKSVASHGMKLNVWDIGGQRKIRPFWKKYLENTDLLVSHFYSP
;
A
#
# COMPACT_ATOMS: atom_id res chain seq x y z
N MET A 1 -33.80 -3.68 -30.93
CA MET A 1 -33.38 -3.96 -29.56
C MET A 1 -32.01 -4.61 -29.65
N PHE A 2 -30.95 -3.81 -29.66
CA PHE A 2 -29.56 -4.29 -29.73
C PHE A 2 -29.02 -4.27 -28.30
N GLU A 3 -28.64 -5.44 -27.78
CA GLU A 3 -27.96 -5.53 -26.50
C GLU A 3 -26.54 -4.96 -26.66
N LEU A 4 -26.20 -3.94 -25.89
CA LEU A 4 -24.86 -3.39 -25.87
C LEU A 4 -23.93 -4.40 -25.16
N PRO A 5 -22.80 -4.81 -25.77
CA PRO A 5 -21.89 -5.74 -25.14
C PRO A 5 -21.22 -5.06 -23.95
N LEU A 6 -21.49 -5.59 -22.75
CA LEU A 6 -20.69 -5.58 -21.51
C LEU A 6 -19.43 -4.69 -21.53
N ARG A 7 -19.59 -3.35 -21.59
CA ARG A 7 -18.52 -2.40 -21.22
C ARG A 7 -18.39 -2.23 -19.71
N LEU A 8 -18.77 -3.26 -18.96
CA LEU A 8 -18.34 -3.49 -17.59
C LEU A 8 -17.19 -4.51 -17.65
N THR A 9 -16.20 -4.26 -18.49
CA THR A 9 -14.91 -4.94 -18.38
C THR A 9 -14.39 -4.60 -17.01
N SER A 10 -14.47 -5.55 -16.08
CA SER A 10 -13.56 -5.60 -14.94
C SER A 10 -12.19 -5.17 -15.46
N LEU A 11 -11.57 -4.15 -14.86
CA LEU A 11 -10.20 -3.79 -15.19
C LEU A 11 -9.37 -5.07 -15.04
N VAL A 12 -9.06 -5.71 -16.17
CA VAL A 12 -8.19 -6.88 -16.19
C VAL A 12 -6.81 -6.30 -15.99
N PHE A 13 -6.30 -6.41 -14.78
CA PHE A 13 -4.93 -6.05 -14.48
C PHE A 13 -4.05 -7.17 -15.01
N ASP A 14 -3.18 -6.86 -15.96
CA ASP A 14 -2.24 -7.85 -16.51
C ASP A 14 -1.16 -8.26 -15.50
N GLN A 15 -1.01 -7.49 -14.41
CA GLN A 15 -0.03 -7.73 -13.37
C GLN A 15 -0.55 -7.29 -11.99
N GLU A 16 -0.34 -8.16 -11.00
CA GLU A 16 -0.47 -7.83 -9.59
C GLU A 16 0.91 -7.69 -8.96
N VAL A 17 1.13 -6.64 -8.15
CA VAL A 17 2.40 -6.36 -7.48
C VAL A 17 2.16 -6.22 -5.99
N ARG A 18 2.96 -6.90 -5.16
CA ARG A 18 2.91 -6.75 -3.71
C ARG A 18 4.00 -5.79 -3.22
N ILE A 19 3.54 -4.67 -2.64
CA ILE A 19 4.40 -3.62 -2.11
C ILE A 19 4.30 -3.62 -0.59
N VAL A 20 5.43 -3.58 0.11
CA VAL A 20 5.46 -3.39 1.57
C VAL A 20 6.10 -2.04 1.89
N LEU A 21 5.35 -1.19 2.59
CA LEU A 21 5.86 0.05 3.18
C LEU A 21 6.32 -0.27 4.60
N LEU A 22 7.63 -0.25 4.82
CA LEU A 22 8.25 -0.57 6.11
C LEU A 22 9.20 0.54 6.51
N GLY A 23 9.25 0.91 7.79
CA GLY A 23 10.12 2.00 8.22
C GLY A 23 9.70 2.53 9.59
N LEU A 24 10.52 3.42 10.14
CA LEU A 24 10.31 3.96 11.48
C LEU A 24 8.95 4.66 11.62
N ASP A 25 8.55 4.86 12.87
CA ASP A 25 7.35 5.63 13.16
C ASP A 25 7.47 7.04 12.59
N ASN A 26 6.37 7.60 12.12
CA ASN A 26 6.32 8.91 11.48
C ASN A 26 7.15 9.10 10.19
N ALA A 27 7.65 8.03 9.57
CA ALA A 27 8.44 8.10 8.33
C ALA A 27 7.64 8.43 7.04
N GLY A 28 6.35 8.76 7.14
CA GLY A 28 5.50 9.13 5.99
C GLY A 28 4.86 7.98 5.20
N LYS A 29 4.95 6.74 5.69
CA LYS A 29 4.44 5.53 4.99
C LYS A 29 2.95 5.59 4.69
N THR A 30 2.13 5.89 5.70
CA THR A 30 0.67 6.02 5.54
C THR A 30 0.31 7.18 4.61
N THR A 31 1.08 8.27 4.64
CA THR A 31 0.92 9.40 3.71
C THR A 31 1.16 8.97 2.27
N LEU A 32 2.22 8.20 2.01
CA LEU A 32 2.50 7.64 0.68
C LEU A 32 1.37 6.71 0.21
N LEU A 33 0.89 5.81 1.07
CA LEU A 33 -0.23 4.92 0.74
C LEU A 33 -1.49 5.72 0.35
N LYS A 34 -1.84 6.73 1.15
CA LYS A 34 -3.00 7.59 0.87
C LYS A 34 -2.83 8.39 -0.42
N SER A 35 -1.64 8.93 -0.67
CA SER A 35 -1.34 9.63 -1.92
C SER A 35 -1.48 8.70 -3.13
N LEU A 36 -0.93 7.49 -3.07
CA LEU A 36 -1.09 6.48 -4.13
C LEU A 36 -2.57 6.13 -4.37
N ALA A 37 -3.36 6.08 -3.29
CA ALA A 37 -4.77 5.76 -3.37
C ALA A 37 -5.69 6.98 -3.65
N SER A 38 -5.12 8.15 -3.94
CA SER A 38 -5.88 9.40 -4.15
C SER A 38 -6.81 9.77 -2.98
N GLU A 39 -6.36 9.56 -1.74
CA GLU A 39 -7.09 9.89 -0.52
C GLU A 39 -6.56 11.16 0.17
N ASP A 40 -7.36 11.70 1.11
CA ASP A 40 -6.95 12.83 1.94
C ASP A 40 -5.72 12.51 2.81
N VAL A 41 -4.68 13.30 2.63
CA VAL A 41 -3.41 13.22 3.35
C VAL A 41 -3.30 14.20 4.53
N ASN A 42 -4.30 15.06 4.75
CA ASN A 42 -4.26 16.07 5.81
C ASN A 42 -4.44 15.45 7.20
N THR A 43 -5.19 14.35 7.29
CA THR A 43 -5.39 13.62 8.55
C THR A 43 -4.69 12.26 8.49
N ILE A 44 -3.58 12.12 9.22
CA ILE A 44 -2.83 10.86 9.35
C ILE A 44 -2.76 10.45 10.81
N THR A 45 -3.12 9.20 11.10
CA THR A 45 -2.96 8.59 12.41
C THR A 45 -1.93 7.46 12.35
N PRO A 46 -1.19 7.18 13.43
CA PRO A 46 -0.23 6.08 13.44
C PRO A 46 -0.90 4.72 13.18
N THR A 47 -0.34 3.95 12.25
CA THR A 47 -0.85 2.61 11.91
C THR A 47 -0.68 1.64 13.09
N GLN A 48 -1.79 1.10 13.56
CA GLN A 48 -1.79 0.05 14.59
C GLN A 48 -1.69 -1.32 13.92
N GLY A 49 -0.52 -1.95 14.01
CA GLY A 49 -0.25 -3.22 13.34
C GLY A 49 0.09 -3.00 11.87
N PHE A 50 -0.91 -3.11 11.00
CA PHE A 50 -0.76 -2.97 9.55
C PHE A 50 -2.08 -2.52 8.89
N ASN A 51 -1.97 -1.98 7.68
CA ASN A 51 -3.09 -1.71 6.78
C ASN A 51 -2.78 -2.32 5.41
N ILE A 52 -3.78 -2.89 4.74
CA ILE A 52 -3.63 -3.47 3.39
C ILE A 52 -4.59 -2.75 2.46
N LYS A 53 -4.09 -2.33 1.30
CA LYS A 53 -4.91 -1.70 0.28
C LYS A 53 -4.54 -2.13 -1.13
N SER A 54 -5.55 -2.37 -1.95
CA SER A 54 -5.37 -2.55 -3.39
C SER A 54 -5.57 -1.21 -4.11
N VAL A 55 -4.58 -0.78 -4.88
CA VAL A 55 -4.61 0.46 -5.68
C VAL A 55 -4.40 0.10 -7.14
N ALA A 56 -5.30 0.58 -8.01
CA ALA A 56 -5.15 0.45 -9.44
C ALA A 56 -4.21 1.57 -9.94
N SER A 57 -3.13 1.22 -10.64
CA SER A 57 -2.19 2.20 -11.18
C SER A 57 -1.56 1.66 -12.47
N HIS A 58 -1.61 2.46 -13.55
CA HIS A 58 -0.96 2.15 -14.83
C HIS A 58 -1.28 0.74 -15.38
N GLY A 59 -2.53 0.29 -15.28
CA GLY A 59 -2.93 -1.05 -15.73
C GLY A 59 -2.52 -2.20 -14.81
N MET A 60 -1.92 -1.91 -13.66
CA MET A 60 -1.54 -2.89 -12.63
C MET A 60 -2.39 -2.75 -11.37
N LYS A 61 -2.48 -3.84 -10.61
CA LYS A 61 -3.05 -3.84 -9.26
C LYS A 61 -1.93 -3.91 -8.23
N LEU A 62 -1.78 -2.84 -7.46
CA LEU A 62 -0.79 -2.74 -6.40
C LEU A 62 -1.45 -3.15 -5.08
N ASN A 63 -1.01 -4.26 -4.49
CA ASN A 63 -1.41 -4.70 -3.16
C ASN A 63 -0.39 -4.16 -2.15
N VAL A 64 -0.69 -3.00 -1.56
CA VAL A 64 0.21 -2.26 -0.67
C VAL A 64 -0.07 -2.60 0.78
N TRP A 65 0.97 -2.99 1.51
CA TRP A 65 0.96 -3.29 2.94
C TRP A 65 1.68 -2.17 3.69
N ASP A 66 0.95 -1.30 4.39
CA ASP A 66 1.51 -0.29 5.28
C ASP A 66 1.72 -0.86 6.68
N ILE A 67 2.97 -1.02 7.10
CA ILE A 67 3.31 -1.65 8.39
C ILE A 67 3.64 -0.58 9.44
N GLY A 68 3.10 -0.74 10.65
CA GLY A 68 3.35 0.17 11.75
C GLY A 68 4.83 0.29 12.13
N GLY A 69 5.29 1.54 12.33
CA GLY A 69 6.69 1.86 12.60
C GLY A 69 7.10 1.90 14.09
N GLN A 70 6.09 1.81 14.97
CA GLN A 70 6.24 1.90 16.42
C GLN A 70 7.12 0.78 16.97
N ARG A 71 7.93 1.06 18.01
CA ARG A 71 8.87 0.07 18.60
C ARG A 71 8.22 -1.27 18.92
N LYS A 72 6.99 -1.27 19.43
CA LYS A 72 6.22 -2.49 19.77
C LYS A 72 5.91 -3.40 18.56
N ILE A 73 5.90 -2.85 17.34
CA ILE A 73 5.56 -3.58 16.11
C ILE A 73 6.80 -4.12 15.41
N ARG A 74 7.96 -3.48 15.58
CA ARG A 74 9.23 -3.83 14.90
C ARG A 74 9.64 -5.30 15.03
N PRO A 75 9.45 -6.01 16.16
CA PRO A 75 9.74 -7.44 16.24
C PRO A 75 8.98 -8.30 15.22
N PHE A 76 7.84 -7.82 14.71
CA PHE A 76 7.01 -8.54 13.75
C PHE A 76 7.31 -8.20 12.29
N TRP A 77 8.15 -7.20 12.01
CA TRP A 77 8.42 -6.73 10.63
C TRP A 77 8.83 -7.83 9.66
N LYS A 78 9.67 -8.78 10.11
CA LYS A 78 10.13 -9.90 9.29
C LYS A 78 8.98 -10.75 8.73
N LYS A 79 7.85 -10.84 9.44
CA LYS A 79 6.68 -11.62 9.02
C LYS A 79 5.97 -11.04 7.79
N TYR A 80 6.18 -9.75 7.50
CA TYR A 80 5.52 -9.07 6.39
C TYR A 80 6.35 -9.06 5.11
N LEU A 81 7.64 -9.43 5.18
CA LEU A 81 8.58 -9.34 4.07
C LEU A 81 8.55 -10.55 3.14
N GLU A 82 7.99 -11.69 3.57
CA GLU A 82 7.84 -12.87 2.71
C GLU A 82 7.03 -12.52 1.47
N ASN A 83 7.48 -12.94 0.28
CA ASN A 83 6.83 -12.68 -1.02
C ASN A 83 6.58 -11.19 -1.30
N THR A 84 7.55 -10.32 -0.99
CA THR A 84 7.49 -8.89 -1.30
C THR A 84 8.25 -8.59 -2.59
N ASP A 85 7.60 -7.93 -3.54
CA ASP A 85 8.24 -7.52 -4.80
C ASP A 85 9.01 -6.20 -4.65
N LEU A 86 8.52 -5.29 -3.79
CA LEU A 86 9.13 -3.98 -3.57
C LEU A 86 9.00 -3.53 -2.10
N LEU A 87 10.13 -3.13 -1.51
CA LEU A 87 10.23 -2.55 -0.17
C LEU A 87 10.55 -1.06 -0.26
N VAL A 88 9.69 -0.21 0.33
CA VAL A 88 9.97 1.22 0.48
C VAL A 88 10.26 1.51 1.95
N SER A 89 11.48 1.93 2.25
CA SER A 89 11.92 2.32 3.59
C SER A 89 12.52 3.72 3.60
N HIS A 90 11.88 4.63 4.34
CA HIS A 90 12.40 5.96 4.58
C HIS A 90 12.99 6.03 5.99
N PHE A 91 14.28 6.36 6.07
CA PHE A 91 14.94 6.69 7.32
C PHE A 91 15.01 8.21 7.40
N TYR A 92 14.13 8.84 8.19
CA TYR A 92 14.40 10.21 8.59
C TYR A 92 15.52 10.13 9.64
N SER A 93 16.72 10.59 9.28
CA SER A 93 17.74 11.00 10.25
C SER A 93 17.56 12.51 10.42
N PRO A 94 17.49 13.03 11.66
CA PRO A 94 17.19 14.43 11.94
C PRO A 94 18.13 15.41 11.23
#